data_AF-A9WM26-F1
#
_entry.id   AF-A9WM26-F1
#
_cell.length_a   1.000
_cell.length_b   1.000
_cell.length_c   1.000
_cell.angle_alpha   90.00
_cell.angle_beta   90.00
_cell.angle_gamma   90.00
#
_symmetry.space_group_name_H-M   'P 1'
#
loop_
_entity.id
_entity.type
_entity.pdbx_description
1 polymer ?
#
loop_
_entity_poly.entity_id
_entity_poly.type
_entity_poly.pdbx_seq_one_letter_code
_entity_poly.pdbx_strand_id
1 'polypeptide(L)'
;MEMTGDVSKTRVVIGVVPNEYEQAQPMAYALPGIATEGTGDFSGMSLEVWVQPEQAQQLVQALRSDFAAIFPNVPADVRRSDYAAQGDPFASAQLLIAGIAALVMFLGVLSLLNITLVTIRYRVREIVIRRSFGATGGRVFFGVLMESVVATTVPGILGVMAAICLGEKSLDRIKDRTGNDRLPAIPGQRRFDWSRGRDSCWRRSRCLACPSCGAGQGD
;
A
#
# COMPACT_ATOMS: atom_id res chain seq x y z
N MET A 1 -11.94 -26.03 26.47
CA MET A 1 -10.68 -26.81 26.51
C MET A 1 -10.61 -27.43 27.88
N GLU A 2 -10.77 -28.74 27.98
CA GLU A 2 -10.69 -29.46 29.26
C GLU A 2 -9.21 -29.68 29.57
N MET A 3 -8.75 -29.17 30.71
CA MET A 3 -7.37 -29.34 31.15
C MET A 3 -7.19 -30.76 31.70
N THR A 4 -6.90 -31.72 30.82
CA THR A 4 -6.60 -33.10 31.20
C THR A 4 -5.12 -33.21 31.59
N GLY A 5 -4.78 -32.74 32.79
CA GLY A 5 -3.48 -32.92 33.43
C GLY A 5 -3.68 -33.02 34.93
N ASP A 6 -2.81 -33.75 35.63
CA ASP A 6 -2.87 -33.96 37.08
C ASP A 6 -3.17 -32.66 37.83
N VAL A 7 -4.33 -32.62 38.48
CA VAL A 7 -4.98 -31.42 39.02
C VAL A 7 -4.31 -30.92 40.32
N SER A 8 -3.11 -31.43 40.64
CA SER A 8 -2.45 -31.24 41.93
C SER A 8 -1.62 -29.96 42.03
N LYS A 9 -1.38 -29.21 40.94
CA LYS A 9 -0.62 -27.95 40.98
C LYS A 9 -1.55 -26.73 40.97
N THR A 10 -1.80 -26.18 42.16
CA THR A 10 -2.49 -24.88 42.32
C THR A 10 -1.62 -23.77 41.76
N ARG A 11 -2.14 -22.99 40.81
CA ARG A 11 -1.45 -21.84 40.20
C ARG A 11 -2.21 -20.54 40.47
N VAL A 12 -1.47 -19.46 40.67
CA VAL A 12 -2.03 -18.14 40.97
C VAL A 12 -2.35 -17.42 39.67
N VAL A 13 -3.62 -17.09 39.45
CA VAL A 13 -4.06 -16.23 38.34
C VAL A 13 -3.81 -14.78 38.74
N ILE A 14 -2.87 -14.11 38.07
CA ILE A 14 -2.44 -12.74 38.40
C ILE A 14 -3.27 -11.69 37.65
N GLY A 15 -3.98 -12.07 36.57
CA GLY A 15 -4.87 -11.16 35.85
C GLY A 15 -5.66 -11.84 34.73
N VAL A 16 -6.74 -11.19 34.30
CA VAL A 16 -7.58 -11.58 33.16
C VAL A 16 -7.63 -10.40 32.19
N VAL A 17 -7.31 -10.66 30.92
CA VAL A 17 -7.33 -9.64 29.86
C VAL A 17 -8.60 -9.86 29.01
N PRO A 18 -9.35 -8.80 28.67
CA PRO A 18 -10.53 -8.93 27.80
C PRO A 18 -10.13 -9.32 26.37
N ASN A 19 -11.00 -10.05 25.68
CA ASN A 19 -10.79 -10.44 24.29
C ASN A 19 -10.75 -9.22 23.37
N GLU A 20 -9.76 -9.16 22.48
CA GLU A 20 -9.63 -8.08 21.49
C GLU A 20 -10.65 -8.19 20.35
N TYR A 21 -11.18 -9.39 20.09
CA TYR A 21 -12.19 -9.64 19.07
C TYR A 21 -13.14 -10.75 19.50
N GLU A 22 -14.36 -10.73 18.95
CA GLU A 22 -15.51 -11.55 19.39
C GLU A 22 -15.27 -13.07 19.24
N GLN A 23 -14.36 -13.45 18.35
CA GLN A 23 -13.99 -14.85 18.04
C GLN A 23 -12.61 -15.24 18.59
N ALA A 24 -12.07 -14.49 19.57
CA ALA A 24 -10.78 -14.82 20.15
C ALA A 24 -10.82 -16.18 20.87
N GLN A 25 -9.87 -17.05 20.52
CA GLN A 25 -9.70 -18.32 21.21
C GLN A 25 -9.19 -18.07 22.64
N PRO A 26 -9.63 -18.86 23.63
CA PRO A 26 -9.18 -18.68 25.00
C PRO A 26 -7.68 -18.94 25.09
N MET A 27 -6.93 -17.93 25.52
CA MET A 27 -5.48 -17.97 25.68
C MET A 27 -5.10 -17.64 27.13
N ALA A 28 -4.09 -18.33 27.66
CA ALA A 28 -3.54 -18.07 28.98
C ALA A 28 -2.04 -17.78 28.84
N TYR A 29 -1.54 -16.77 29.55
CA TYR A 29 -0.12 -16.45 29.59
C TYR A 29 0.48 -16.92 30.91
N ALA A 30 1.55 -17.71 30.83
CA ALA A 30 2.30 -18.15 32.01
C ALA A 30 3.56 -17.29 32.16
N LEU A 31 3.95 -16.99 33.40
CA LEU A 31 5.23 -16.33 33.64
C LEU A 31 6.39 -17.26 33.23
N PRO A 32 7.49 -16.73 32.68
CA PRO A 32 8.57 -17.56 32.14
C PRO A 32 9.19 -18.51 33.18
N GLY A 33 9.19 -18.13 34.46
CA GLY A 33 9.70 -18.98 35.55
C GLY A 33 8.84 -20.21 35.88
N ILE A 34 7.60 -20.30 35.38
CA ILE A 34 6.70 -21.46 35.59
C ILE A 34 6.42 -22.25 34.30
N ALA A 35 6.85 -21.74 33.15
CA ALA A 35 6.57 -22.32 31.83
C ALA A 35 7.47 -23.52 31.48
N THR A 36 8.57 -23.73 32.22
CA THR A 36 9.51 -24.84 31.99
C THR A 36 9.00 -26.20 32.48
N GLU A 37 7.91 -26.23 33.27
CA GLU A 37 7.34 -27.47 33.81
C GLU A 37 5.99 -27.80 33.16
N GLY A 38 6.05 -28.54 32.04
CA GLY A 38 4.94 -29.41 31.59
C GLY A 38 3.73 -28.72 30.95
N THR A 39 3.87 -27.47 30.52
CA THR A 39 2.79 -26.72 29.87
C THR A 39 3.03 -26.66 28.37
N GLY A 40 2.21 -27.36 27.58
CA GLY A 40 2.34 -27.43 26.11
C GLY A 40 2.40 -26.05 25.46
N ASP A 41 3.33 -25.89 24.50
CA ASP A 41 3.58 -24.72 23.63
C ASP A 41 2.93 -23.41 24.08
N PHE A 42 3.35 -22.90 25.25
CA PHE A 42 3.09 -21.52 25.60
C PHE A 42 4.06 -20.68 24.80
N SER A 43 3.49 -19.89 23.87
CA SER A 43 4.14 -18.83 23.09
C SER A 43 5.39 -18.31 23.79
N GLY A 44 6.56 -18.63 23.22
CA GLY A 44 7.82 -18.05 23.64
C GLY A 44 7.73 -16.52 23.66
N MET A 45 8.54 -15.90 24.52
CA MET A 45 8.69 -14.45 24.52
C MET A 45 9.14 -14.02 23.12
N SER A 46 8.27 -13.34 22.37
CA SER A 46 8.58 -12.79 21.06
C SER A 46 9.00 -11.34 21.23
N LEU A 47 10.23 -11.03 20.84
CA LEU A 47 10.74 -9.67 20.79
C LEU A 47 10.82 -9.24 19.32
N GLU A 48 10.00 -8.27 18.93
CA GLU A 48 10.04 -7.68 17.60
C GLU A 48 10.90 -6.40 17.63
N VAL A 49 11.91 -6.37 16.77
CA VAL A 49 12.81 -5.22 16.62
C VAL A 49 12.72 -4.71 15.20
N TRP A 50 12.28 -3.47 15.06
CA TRP A 50 12.17 -2.78 13.77
C TRP A 50 13.51 -2.18 13.38
N VAL A 51 14.05 -2.60 12.24
CA VAL A 51 15.39 -2.21 11.77
C VAL A 51 15.33 -1.87 10.30
N GLN A 52 16.25 -1.01 9.86
CA GLN A 52 16.38 -0.70 8.44
C GLN A 52 16.72 -1.97 7.63
N PRO A 53 16.13 -2.14 6.44
CA PRO A 53 16.21 -3.39 5.68
C PRO A 53 17.64 -3.77 5.26
N GLU A 54 18.54 -2.79 5.15
CA GLU A 54 19.95 -2.96 4.78
C GLU A 54 20.76 -3.64 5.89
N GLN A 55 20.46 -3.36 7.16
CA GLN A 55 21.20 -3.88 8.33
C GLN A 55 20.57 -5.16 8.90
N ALA A 56 19.36 -5.50 8.48
CA ALA A 56 18.56 -6.57 9.07
C ALA A 56 19.27 -7.95 9.04
N GLN A 57 19.97 -8.31 7.95
CA GLN A 57 20.65 -9.62 7.88
C GLN A 57 21.87 -9.70 8.81
N GLN A 58 22.67 -8.65 8.87
CA GLN A 58 23.86 -8.59 9.73
C GLN A 58 23.45 -8.60 11.21
N LEU A 59 22.40 -7.84 11.56
CA LEU A 59 21.89 -7.81 12.91
C LEU A 59 21.26 -9.15 13.33
N VAL A 60 20.51 -9.82 12.44
CA VAL A 60 19.95 -11.15 12.76
C VAL A 60 21.08 -12.15 13.06
N GLN A 61 22.18 -12.12 12.32
CA GLN A 61 23.32 -13.00 12.59
C GLN A 61 24.00 -12.67 13.93
N ALA A 62 24.24 -11.39 14.22
CA ALA A 62 24.82 -10.94 15.48
C ALA A 62 23.91 -11.27 16.69
N LEU A 63 22.61 -11.02 16.57
CA LEU A 63 21.65 -11.36 17.62
C LEU A 63 21.59 -12.87 17.84
N ARG A 64 21.60 -13.70 16.78
CA ARG A 64 21.64 -15.15 16.94
C ARG A 64 22.86 -15.62 17.73
N SER A 65 24.04 -15.09 17.43
CA SER A 65 25.26 -15.47 18.16
C SER A 65 25.23 -15.01 19.62
N ASP A 66 24.76 -13.80 19.87
CA ASP A 66 24.73 -13.22 21.22
C ASP A 66 23.68 -13.90 22.10
N PHE A 67 22.49 -14.20 21.57
CA PHE A 67 21.44 -14.91 22.30
C PHE A 67 21.86 -16.34 22.66
N ALA A 68 22.54 -17.05 21.75
CA ALA A 68 23.06 -18.39 22.03
C ALA A 68 24.12 -18.39 23.15
N ALA A 69 24.92 -17.32 23.25
CA ALA A 69 25.94 -17.18 24.29
C ALA A 69 25.33 -16.82 25.67
N ILE A 70 24.28 -16.00 25.70
CA ILE A 70 23.66 -15.52 26.94
C ILE A 70 22.67 -16.54 27.53
N PHE A 71 21.97 -17.30 26.68
CA PHE A 71 20.92 -18.23 27.11
C PHE A 71 21.12 -19.66 26.55
N PRO A 72 22.10 -20.44 27.05
CA PRO A 72 22.44 -21.75 26.50
C PRO A 72 21.34 -22.82 26.62
N ASN A 73 20.36 -22.63 27.52
CA ASN A 73 19.27 -23.59 27.76
C ASN A 73 17.91 -23.13 27.22
N VAL A 74 17.84 -22.02 26.47
CA VAL A 74 16.59 -21.51 25.88
C VAL A 74 16.72 -21.53 24.36
N PRO A 75 15.89 -22.31 23.63
CA PRO A 75 15.91 -22.28 22.17
C PRO A 75 15.39 -20.92 21.68
N ALA A 76 16.30 -20.05 21.23
CA ALA A 76 15.97 -18.75 20.66
C ALA A 76 16.00 -18.84 19.12
N ASP A 77 14.84 -18.66 18.48
CA ASP A 77 14.74 -18.57 17.02
C ASP A 77 14.59 -17.10 16.61
N VAL A 78 15.66 -16.53 16.04
CA VAL A 78 15.65 -15.15 15.52
C VAL A 78 15.39 -15.22 14.04
N ARG A 79 14.24 -14.74 13.57
CA ARG A 79 13.89 -14.71 12.14
C ARG A 79 13.57 -13.30 11.68
N ARG A 80 13.95 -13.03 10.43
CA ARG A 80 13.48 -11.86 9.69
C ARG A 80 12.04 -12.14 9.23
N SER A 81 11.11 -11.27 9.60
CA SER A 81 9.68 -11.42 9.31
C SER A 81 9.13 -10.26 8.49
N ASP A 82 9.87 -9.79 7.48
CA ASP A 82 9.44 -8.72 6.59
C ASP A 82 8.95 -9.24 5.23
N TYR A 83 8.31 -8.36 4.45
CA TYR A 83 7.83 -8.64 3.09
C TYR A 83 8.94 -9.13 2.16
N ALA A 84 10.18 -8.70 2.40
CA ALA A 84 11.35 -9.14 1.63
C ALA A 84 11.81 -10.55 1.98
N ALA A 85 11.61 -11.02 3.22
CA ALA A 85 11.99 -12.37 3.65
C ALA A 85 11.00 -13.46 3.21
N GLN A 86 9.70 -13.15 3.11
CA GLN A 86 8.66 -14.13 2.73
C GLN A 86 8.16 -13.98 1.29
N GLY A 87 8.63 -12.97 0.56
CA GLY A 87 8.09 -12.59 -0.75
C GLY A 87 6.77 -11.83 -0.60
N ASP A 88 6.44 -10.97 -1.56
CA ASP A 88 5.21 -10.17 -1.52
C ASP A 88 3.97 -11.11 -1.60
N PRO A 89 3.21 -11.28 -0.50
CA PRO A 89 2.04 -12.17 -0.49
C PRO A 89 0.96 -11.72 -1.49
N PHE A 90 1.01 -10.46 -1.90
CA PHE A 90 0.07 -9.84 -2.83
C PHE A 90 0.59 -9.79 -4.25
N ALA A 91 1.79 -10.28 -4.55
CA ALA A 91 2.34 -10.24 -5.91
C ALA A 91 1.41 -10.91 -6.94
N SER A 92 0.82 -12.06 -6.58
CA SER A 92 -0.14 -12.78 -7.43
C SER A 92 -1.42 -11.98 -7.67
N ALA A 93 -1.95 -11.35 -6.62
CA ALA A 93 -3.14 -10.51 -6.70
C ALA A 93 -2.88 -9.22 -7.49
N GLN A 94 -1.72 -8.58 -7.30
CA GLN A 94 -1.30 -7.41 -8.07
C GLN A 94 -1.20 -7.73 -9.55
N LEU A 95 -0.59 -8.86 -9.90
CA LEU A 95 -0.45 -9.29 -11.30
C LEU A 95 -1.80 -9.60 -11.94
N LEU A 96 -2.72 -10.23 -11.19
CA LEU A 96 -4.09 -10.46 -11.65
C LEU A 96 -4.84 -9.15 -11.88
N ILE A 97 -4.79 -8.22 -10.93
CA ILE A 97 -5.46 -6.90 -11.03
C ILE A 97 -4.85 -6.10 -12.18
N ALA A 98 -3.53 -6.11 -12.34
CA ALA A 98 -2.85 -5.46 -13.46
C ALA A 98 -3.28 -6.08 -14.80
N GLY A 99 -3.41 -7.41 -14.87
CA GLY A 99 -3.92 -8.12 -16.04
C GLY A 99 -5.36 -7.73 -16.39
N ILE A 100 -6.25 -7.71 -15.39
CA ILE A 100 -7.64 -7.27 -15.58
C ILE A 100 -7.71 -5.80 -16.00
N ALA A 101 -6.91 -4.93 -15.37
CA ALA A 101 -6.83 -3.52 -15.73
C ALA A 101 -6.40 -3.34 -17.19
N ALA A 102 -5.41 -4.11 -17.65
CA ALA A 102 -4.96 -4.09 -19.05
C ALA A 102 -6.07 -4.57 -20.01
N LEU A 103 -6.82 -5.61 -19.64
CA LEU A 103 -7.95 -6.09 -20.45
C LEU A 103 -9.07 -5.04 -20.54
N VAL A 104 -9.45 -4.42 -19.42
CA VAL A 104 -10.47 -3.37 -19.40
C VAL A 104 -10.02 -2.15 -20.21
N MET A 105 -8.75 -1.77 -20.11
CA MET A 105 -8.16 -0.71 -20.93
C MET A 105 -8.23 -1.07 -22.43
N PHE A 106 -7.90 -2.32 -22.79
CA PHE A 106 -7.94 -2.78 -24.17
C PHE A 106 -9.38 -2.78 -24.73
N LEU A 107 -10.35 -3.27 -23.96
CA LEU A 107 -11.76 -3.22 -24.34
C LEU A 107 -12.26 -1.78 -24.51
N GLY A 108 -11.82 -0.86 -23.65
CA GLY A 108 -12.11 0.57 -23.79
C GLY A 108 -11.57 1.15 -25.11
N VAL A 109 -10.33 0.83 -25.47
CA VAL A 109 -9.72 1.27 -26.74
C VAL A 109 -10.44 0.67 -27.94
N LEU A 110 -10.76 -0.63 -27.92
CA LEU A 110 -11.51 -1.28 -29.00
C LEU A 110 -12.90 -0.66 -29.21
N SER A 111 -13.59 -0.33 -28.12
CA SER A 111 -14.88 0.36 -28.18
C SER A 111 -14.77 1.72 -28.86
N LEU A 112 -13.76 2.51 -28.47
CA LEU A 112 -13.51 3.82 -29.08
C LEU A 112 -13.17 3.69 -30.56
N LEU A 113 -12.36 2.69 -30.93
CA LEU A 113 -11.99 2.42 -32.32
C LEU A 113 -13.22 2.09 -33.19
N ASN A 114 -14.15 1.29 -32.66
CA ASN A 114 -15.37 0.93 -33.39
C ASN A 114 -16.22 2.18 -33.70
N ILE A 115 -16.48 3.01 -32.69
CA ILE A 115 -17.25 4.24 -32.86
C ILE A 115 -16.54 5.19 -33.83
N THR A 116 -15.22 5.39 -33.66
CA THR A 116 -14.42 6.27 -34.50
C THR A 116 -14.44 5.83 -35.96
N LEU A 117 -14.31 4.52 -36.24
CA LEU A 117 -14.35 3.98 -37.59
C LEU A 117 -15.70 4.27 -38.26
N VAL A 118 -16.80 3.99 -37.57
CA VAL A 118 -18.15 4.23 -38.07
C VAL A 118 -18.35 5.73 -38.36
N THR A 119 -18.00 6.61 -37.43
CA THR A 119 -18.15 8.07 -37.60
C THR A 119 -17.29 8.63 -38.73
N ILE A 120 -16.05 8.16 -38.89
CA ILE A 120 -15.18 8.59 -39.99
C ILE A 120 -15.81 8.23 -41.34
N ARG A 121 -16.39 7.03 -41.50
CA ARG A 121 -17.03 6.63 -42.77
C ARG A 121 -18.18 7.55 -43.15
N TYR A 122 -19.01 7.96 -42.18
CA TYR A 122 -20.08 8.93 -42.41
C TYR A 122 -19.54 10.31 -42.80
N ARG A 123 -18.57 10.85 -42.04
CA ARG A 123 -17.99 12.17 -42.31
C ARG A 123 -17.22 12.22 -43.63
N VAL A 124 -16.49 11.16 -44.00
CA VAL A 124 -15.77 11.08 -45.29
C VAL A 124 -16.75 11.16 -46.46
N ARG A 125 -17.89 10.47 -46.40
CA ARG A 125 -18.91 10.51 -47.47
C ARG A 125 -19.44 11.93 -47.67
N GLU A 126 -19.71 12.67 -46.60
CA GLU A 126 -20.17 14.06 -46.66
C GLU A 126 -19.08 15.02 -47.20
N ILE A 127 -17.83 14.84 -46.77
CA ILE A 127 -16.70 15.66 -47.22
C ILE A 127 -16.47 15.44 -48.72
N VAL A 128 -16.52 14.20 -49.20
CA VAL A 128 -16.34 13.88 -50.62
C VAL A 128 -17.41 14.57 -51.48
N ILE A 129 -18.67 14.52 -51.06
CA ILE A 129 -19.78 15.19 -51.77
C ILE A 129 -19.58 16.72 -51.77
N ARG A 130 -19.18 17.34 -50.65
CA ARG A 130 -18.94 18.81 -50.59
C ARG A 130 -17.72 19.25 -51.40
N ARG A 131 -16.70 18.41 -51.52
CA ARG A 131 -15.48 18.72 -52.27
C ARG A 131 -15.71 18.71 -53.78
N SER A 132 -16.61 17.87 -54.29
CA SER A 132 -17.05 17.92 -55.69
C SER A 132 -17.79 19.22 -56.04
N PHE A 133 -18.27 19.98 -55.06
CA PHE A 133 -18.88 21.31 -55.24
C PHE A 133 -17.91 22.48 -54.96
N GLY A 134 -16.60 22.25 -54.83
CA GLY A 134 -15.59 23.31 -54.79
C GLY A 134 -15.27 23.92 -53.41
N ALA A 135 -15.71 23.32 -52.31
CA ALA A 135 -15.44 23.82 -50.96
C ALA A 135 -13.98 23.58 -50.49
N THR A 136 -13.39 24.57 -49.81
CA THR A 136 -12.01 24.55 -49.28
C THR A 136 -11.86 23.60 -48.08
N GLY A 137 -11.06 22.55 -48.22
CA GLY A 137 -10.89 21.48 -47.21
C GLY A 137 -10.12 21.84 -45.93
N GLY A 138 -9.38 22.95 -45.93
CA GLY A 138 -8.50 23.33 -44.80
C GLY A 138 -9.23 23.67 -43.50
N ARG A 139 -10.35 24.41 -43.56
CA ARG A 139 -11.16 24.74 -42.38
C ARG A 139 -11.80 23.50 -41.75
N VAL A 140 -12.17 22.52 -42.58
CA VAL A 140 -12.77 21.26 -42.13
C VAL A 140 -11.75 20.40 -41.37
N PHE A 141 -10.53 20.31 -41.89
CA PHE A 141 -9.45 19.56 -41.25
C PHE A 141 -9.13 20.09 -39.85
N PHE A 142 -9.01 21.42 -39.71
CA PHE A 142 -8.68 22.04 -38.42
C PHE A 142 -9.82 21.89 -37.39
N GLY A 143 -11.07 21.96 -37.84
CA GLY A 143 -12.24 21.71 -36.98
C GLY A 143 -12.28 20.28 -36.43
N VAL A 144 -12.04 19.28 -37.30
CA VAL A 144 -12.00 17.86 -36.89
C VAL A 144 -10.84 17.58 -35.93
N LEU A 145 -9.68 18.20 -36.16
CA LEU A 145 -8.52 18.07 -35.27
C LEU A 145 -8.86 18.59 -33.86
N MET A 146 -9.44 19.79 -33.77
CA MET A 146 -9.82 20.38 -32.48
C MET A 146 -10.93 19.60 -31.78
N GLU A 147 -11.91 19.11 -32.53
CA GLU A 147 -12.96 18.24 -31.99
C GLU A 147 -12.36 16.96 -31.38
N SER A 148 -11.39 16.35 -32.04
CA SER A 148 -10.71 15.13 -31.54
C SER A 148 -9.86 15.40 -30.30
N VAL A 149 -9.16 16.54 -30.24
CA VAL A 149 -8.37 16.96 -29.08
C VAL A 149 -9.27 17.18 -27.87
N VAL A 150 -10.38 17.89 -28.04
CA VAL A 150 -11.34 18.13 -26.94
C VAL A 150 -11.97 16.82 -26.49
N ALA A 151 -12.35 15.95 -27.44
CA ALA A 151 -12.98 14.66 -27.15
C ALA A 151 -12.07 13.69 -26.36
N THR A 152 -10.75 13.81 -26.48
CA THR A 152 -9.78 12.98 -25.74
C THR A 152 -9.33 13.63 -24.44
N THR A 153 -9.13 14.95 -24.44
CA THR A 153 -8.59 15.67 -23.27
C THR A 153 -9.62 15.79 -22.14
N VAL A 154 -10.89 16.07 -22.47
CA VAL A 154 -11.94 16.27 -21.45
C VAL A 154 -12.19 15.01 -20.61
N PRO A 155 -12.42 13.81 -21.19
CA PRO A 155 -12.58 12.60 -20.40
C PRO A 155 -11.31 12.19 -19.65
N GLY A 156 -10.13 12.45 -20.23
CA GLY A 156 -8.84 12.16 -19.58
C GLY A 156 -8.66 12.93 -18.27
N ILE A 157 -8.91 14.25 -18.30
CA ILE A 157 -8.84 15.10 -17.09
C ILE A 157 -9.89 14.66 -16.06
N LEU A 158 -11.13 14.42 -16.50
CA LEU A 158 -12.20 13.97 -15.61
C LEU A 158 -11.90 12.62 -14.96
N GLY A 159 -11.31 11.69 -15.71
CA GLY A 159 -10.89 10.37 -15.21
C GLY A 159 -9.82 10.48 -14.12
N VAL A 160 -8.78 11.30 -14.34
CA VAL A 160 -7.71 11.53 -13.34
C VAL A 160 -8.27 12.19 -12.08
N MET A 161 -9.12 13.22 -12.24
CA MET A 161 -9.74 13.90 -11.10
C MET A 161 -10.64 12.97 -10.28
N ALA A 162 -11.42 12.12 -10.95
CA ALA A 162 -12.25 11.12 -10.29
C ALA A 162 -11.40 10.07 -9.54
N ALA A 163 -10.32 9.59 -10.16
CA ALA A 163 -9.42 8.61 -9.54
C ALA A 163 -8.79 9.14 -8.24
N ILE A 164 -8.30 10.38 -8.24
CA ILE A 164 -7.71 11.02 -7.05
C ILE A 164 -8.77 11.21 -5.96
N CYS A 165 -9.92 11.79 -6.32
CA CYS A 165 -11.00 12.09 -5.36
C CYS A 165 -11.58 10.84 -4.70
N LEU A 166 -11.73 9.76 -5.47
CA LEU A 166 -12.18 8.47 -4.94
C LEU A 166 -11.09 7.78 -4.10
N GLY A 167 -9.83 7.90 -4.52
CA GLY A 167 -8.69 7.34 -3.80
C GLY A 167 -8.54 7.90 -2.39
N GLU A 168 -8.56 9.22 -2.26
CA GLU A 168 -8.43 9.90 -0.95
C GLU A 168 -9.58 9.54 0.00
N LYS A 169 -10.82 9.63 -0.47
CA LYS A 169 -12.01 9.29 0.33
C LYS A 169 -12.07 7.82 0.75
N SER A 170 -11.54 6.92 -0.09
CA SER A 170 -11.48 5.49 0.22
C SER A 170 -10.42 5.23 1.29
N LEU A 171 -9.26 5.87 1.18
CA LEU A 171 -8.17 5.73 2.15
C LEU A 171 -8.58 6.20 3.55
N ASP A 172 -9.24 7.36 3.66
CA ASP A 172 -9.69 7.88 4.95
C ASP A 172 -10.67 6.91 5.62
N ARG A 173 -11.63 6.39 4.84
CA ARG A 173 -12.61 5.41 5.32
C ARG A 173 -11.98 4.09 5.80
N ILE A 174 -10.91 3.64 5.15
CA ILE A 174 -10.18 2.43 5.55
C ILE A 174 -9.36 2.72 6.82
N LYS A 175 -8.72 3.88 6.89
CA LYS A 175 -7.90 4.28 8.03
C LYS A 175 -8.72 4.36 9.32
N ASP A 176 -9.94 4.91 9.26
CA ASP A 176 -10.87 4.99 10.39
C ASP A 176 -11.25 3.60 10.94
N ARG A 177 -11.26 2.56 10.10
CA ARG A 177 -11.56 1.18 10.53
C ARG A 177 -10.37 0.43 11.12
N THR A 178 -9.15 0.86 10.82
CA THR A 178 -7.94 0.07 11.13
C THR A 178 -7.22 0.56 12.40
N GLY A 179 -7.69 1.63 13.06
CA GLY A 179 -7.17 2.07 14.36
C GLY A 179 -5.66 2.35 14.38
N ASN A 180 -5.11 2.78 13.23
CA ASN A 180 -3.66 2.89 12.96
C ASN A 180 -2.98 4.11 13.66
N ASP A 181 -3.65 4.72 14.63
CA ASP A 181 -3.14 5.90 15.35
C ASP A 181 -2.15 5.54 16.47
N ARG A 182 -1.89 4.24 16.66
CA ARG A 182 -1.04 3.71 17.75
C ARG A 182 0.38 3.31 17.33
N LEU A 183 0.73 3.37 16.05
CA LEU A 183 2.09 3.00 15.62
C LEU A 183 3.07 4.18 15.81
N PRO A 184 4.19 3.97 16.55
CA PRO A 184 5.23 4.97 16.68
C PRO A 184 5.87 5.28 15.32
N ALA A 185 6.21 6.55 15.10
CA ALA A 185 6.85 6.99 13.86
C ALA A 185 8.23 6.32 13.73
N ILE A 186 8.43 5.58 12.63
CA ILE A 186 9.70 4.90 12.35
C ILE A 186 10.73 5.95 11.89
N PRO A 187 11.86 6.14 12.60
CA PRO A 187 12.89 7.07 12.18
C PRO A 187 13.50 6.63 10.84
N GLY A 188 13.51 7.55 9.87
CA GLY A 188 14.14 7.34 8.54
C GLY A 188 13.17 7.01 7.40
N GLN A 189 11.91 6.66 7.66
CA GLN A 189 10.91 6.60 6.59
C GLN A 189 10.46 8.02 6.24
N ARG A 190 10.86 8.50 5.05
CA ARG A 190 10.24 9.68 4.44
C ARG A 190 8.80 9.34 4.08
N ARG A 191 7.88 9.51 5.04
CA ARG A 191 6.44 9.42 4.80
C ARG A 191 6.08 10.46 3.74
N PHE A 192 5.77 10.02 2.53
CA PHE A 192 5.29 10.91 1.48
C PHE A 192 3.88 11.34 1.86
N ASP A 193 3.80 12.50 2.52
CA ASP A 193 2.57 13.06 3.05
C ASP A 193 1.77 13.73 1.92
N TRP A 194 0.87 12.94 1.31
CA TRP A 194 -0.05 13.41 0.27
C TRP A 194 -0.98 14.54 0.75
N SER A 195 -1.19 14.70 2.06
CA SER A 195 -2.05 15.75 2.62
C SER A 195 -1.41 17.13 2.61
N ARG A 196 -0.07 17.21 2.54
CA ARG A 196 0.67 18.49 2.47
C ARG A 196 0.80 19.08 1.08
N GLY A 197 0.19 18.45 0.07
CA GLY A 197 0.16 18.96 -1.30
C GLY A 197 -0.88 20.05 -1.56
N ARG A 198 -1.87 20.28 -0.67
CA ARG A 198 -2.95 21.23 -0.92
C ARG A 198 -2.89 22.56 -0.18
N ASP A 199 -2.26 22.64 0.99
CA ASP A 199 -2.43 23.83 1.83
C ASP A 199 -1.08 24.35 2.35
N SER A 200 -0.46 25.32 1.64
CA SER A 200 0.23 26.50 2.24
C SER A 200 1.32 27.18 1.39
N CYS A 201 1.86 26.59 0.31
CA CYS A 201 2.98 27.21 -0.43
C CYS A 201 2.62 28.41 -1.34
N TRP A 202 1.34 28.77 -1.48
CA TRP A 202 0.90 29.84 -2.38
C TRP A 202 0.68 31.22 -1.72
N ARG A 203 1.00 31.39 -0.42
CA ARG A 203 0.83 32.69 0.26
C ARG A 203 2.11 33.17 0.96
N ARG A 204 2.67 34.25 0.40
CA ARG A 204 3.69 35.18 0.93
C ARG A 204 5.17 34.75 0.87
N SER A 205 5.86 35.20 -0.19
CA SER A 205 7.06 36.06 -0.18
C SER A 205 8.19 35.89 0.86
N ARG A 206 8.37 34.73 1.50
CA ARG A 206 9.56 34.43 2.32
C ARG A 206 10.06 33.00 2.09
N CYS A 207 10.86 32.84 1.04
CA CYS A 207 11.56 31.60 0.67
C CYS A 207 12.84 31.34 1.50
N LEU A 208 12.78 31.34 2.84
CA LEU A 208 13.99 31.12 3.67
C LEU A 208 13.88 29.99 4.70
N ALA A 209 12.85 29.14 4.66
CA ALA A 209 12.73 28.05 5.64
C ALA A 209 12.13 26.77 5.03
N CYS A 210 12.73 26.26 3.95
CA CYS A 210 12.47 24.91 3.47
C CYS A 210 13.70 24.03 3.80
N PRO A 211 13.62 23.06 4.73
CA PRO A 211 14.78 22.27 5.15
C PRO A 211 15.25 21.22 4.12
N SER A 212 14.64 21.19 2.92
CA SER A 212 14.99 20.26 1.84
C SER A 212 15.93 20.86 0.78
N CYS A 213 16.38 22.10 0.92
CA CYS A 213 17.49 22.68 0.15
C CYS A 213 18.79 22.61 0.97
N GLY A 214 19.44 21.45 0.97
CA GLY A 214 20.72 21.26 1.66
C GLY A 214 21.30 19.88 1.35
N ALA A 215 21.73 19.68 0.10
CA ALA A 215 22.54 18.54 -0.30
C ALA A 215 24.03 18.91 -0.21
N GLY A 216 24.81 18.06 0.46
CA GLY A 216 26.23 17.85 0.18
C GLY A 216 27.24 18.73 0.91
N GLN A 217 28.46 18.18 1.02
CA GLN A 217 29.74 18.76 1.51
C GLN A 217 29.91 18.59 3.04
N GLY A 218 30.74 17.67 3.53
CA GLY A 218 32.19 17.54 3.33
C GLY A 218 32.80 17.35 4.73
N ASP A 219 33.84 16.50 4.81
CA ASP A 219 34.66 16.08 5.97
C ASP A 219 34.12 14.97 6.90
#